data_AF-A0A0D2AEL6-F1
#
_entry.id   AF-A0A0D2AEL6-F1
#
_cell.length_a   1.000
_cell.length_b   1.000
_cell.length_c   1.000
_cell.angle_alpha   90.00
_cell.angle_beta   90.00
_cell.angle_gamma   90.00
#
_symmetry.space_group_name_H-M   'P 1'
#
loop_
_entity.id
_entity.type
_entity.pdbx_description
1 polymer ?
#
loop_
_entity_poly.entity_id
_entity_poly.type
_entity_poly.pdbx_seq_one_letter_code
_entity_poly.pdbx_strand_id
1 'polypeptide(L)'
;MSPLPANQVPRLGVAVFILHPSSDPDSRETKFLLGQRLGSHGAGTWALPGGHLEFGESFEECTIREIKEETGLDVQDVGLLTITNDVMESGVVGKGWDTQIEGIQGWWMHYGTIFMVATVDPSTRLGSDGMPQAELMEPDKCSGWEWVTWQQLVGWGERQIRDEGLEEQAGRPLMISATQNGDNDLHPRLFIPMLNLLLQRPGVEPTLGRQAW
;
A
#
# COMPACT_ATOMS: atom_id res chain seq x y z
N MET A 1 -18.88 25.39 -10.73
CA MET A 1 -18.69 23.93 -10.75
C MET A 1 -20.04 23.27 -10.60
N SER A 2 -20.42 22.40 -11.55
CA SER A 2 -21.58 21.52 -11.37
C SER A 2 -21.29 20.56 -10.20
N PRO A 3 -22.27 20.23 -9.34
CA PRO A 3 -22.04 19.28 -8.26
C PRO A 3 -21.62 17.92 -8.83
N LEU A 4 -20.63 17.28 -8.21
CA LEU A 4 -20.29 15.89 -8.51
C LEU A 4 -21.55 15.01 -8.32
N PRO A 5 -21.75 13.96 -9.13
CA PRO A 5 -22.83 13.00 -8.95
C PRO A 5 -22.91 12.54 -7.48
N ALA A 6 -24.13 12.40 -6.93
CA ALA A 6 -24.39 12.12 -5.52
C ALA A 6 -23.71 10.86 -4.93
N ASN A 7 -23.11 10.02 -5.76
CA ASN A 7 -22.40 8.81 -5.34
C ASN A 7 -20.87 8.96 -5.29
N GLN A 8 -20.28 10.06 -5.79
CA GLN A 8 -18.82 10.26 -5.82
C GLN A 8 -18.25 10.64 -4.44
N VAL A 9 -18.12 9.66 -3.55
CA VAL A 9 -17.50 9.84 -2.23
C VAL A 9 -16.13 9.17 -2.14
N PRO A 10 -15.17 9.77 -1.41
CA PRO A 10 -13.91 9.10 -1.09
C PRO A 10 -14.18 7.79 -0.36
N ARG A 11 -13.39 6.77 -0.68
CA ARG A 11 -13.42 5.46 0.00
C ARG A 11 -12.30 5.37 1.02
N LEU A 12 -12.40 4.46 1.98
CA LEU A 12 -11.34 4.16 2.92
C LEU A 12 -10.76 2.77 2.62
N GLY A 13 -9.44 2.69 2.63
CA GLY A 13 -8.69 1.43 2.56
C GLY A 13 -7.68 1.37 3.69
N VAL A 14 -7.33 0.15 4.12
CA VAL A 14 -6.30 -0.12 5.11
C VAL A 14 -5.13 -0.80 4.40
N ALA A 15 -3.90 -0.36 4.69
CA ALA A 15 -2.67 -0.95 4.18
C ALA A 15 -1.71 -1.19 5.35
N VAL A 16 -1.14 -2.40 5.45
CA VAL A 16 -0.53 -2.85 6.71
C VAL A 16 0.95 -3.16 6.55
N PHE A 17 1.80 -2.50 7.33
CA PHE A 17 3.17 -2.93 7.55
C PHE A 17 3.19 -4.04 8.59
N ILE A 18 3.29 -5.29 8.12
CA ILE A 18 3.51 -6.45 8.99
C ILE A 18 5.01 -6.50 9.34
N LEU A 19 5.36 -6.11 10.55
CA LEU A 19 6.75 -5.94 11.01
C LEU A 19 7.31 -7.25 11.57
N HIS A 20 8.51 -7.60 11.13
CA HIS A 20 9.30 -8.69 11.69
C HIS A 20 10.79 -8.34 11.66
N PRO A 21 11.58 -8.66 12.71
CA PRO A 21 13.04 -8.53 12.65
C PRO A 21 13.63 -9.32 11.48
N SER A 22 14.74 -8.84 10.92
CA SER A 22 15.50 -9.63 9.95
C SER A 22 15.91 -10.98 10.55
N SER A 23 15.91 -12.03 9.72
CA SER A 23 16.43 -13.34 10.10
C SER A 23 17.97 -13.39 10.15
N ASP A 24 18.65 -12.37 9.62
CA ASP A 24 20.09 -12.19 9.76
C ASP A 24 20.43 -11.75 11.20
N PRO A 25 21.15 -12.57 12.00
CA PRO A 25 21.45 -12.27 13.40
C PRO A 25 22.37 -11.07 13.58
N ASP A 26 23.13 -10.66 12.55
CA ASP A 26 24.00 -9.50 12.57
C ASP A 26 23.25 -8.21 12.16
N SER A 27 22.05 -8.35 11.59
CA SER A 27 21.21 -7.22 11.20
C SER A 27 20.29 -6.78 12.35
N ARG A 28 20.07 -5.47 12.43
CA ARG A 28 19.04 -4.86 13.31
C ARG A 28 17.85 -4.32 12.52
N GLU A 29 17.79 -4.65 11.23
CA GLU A 29 16.75 -4.15 10.35
C GLU A 29 15.41 -4.83 10.66
N THR A 30 14.35 -4.05 10.57
CA THR A 30 12.98 -4.56 10.52
C THR A 30 12.58 -4.72 9.06
N LYS A 31 11.98 -5.87 8.74
CA LYS A 31 11.39 -6.16 7.44
C LYS A 31 9.88 -6.12 7.53
N PHE A 32 9.25 -5.95 6.37
CA PHE A 32 7.81 -6.06 6.21
C PHE A 32 7.43 -6.69 4.88
N LEU A 33 6.21 -7.21 4.82
CA LEU A 33 5.71 -7.95 3.67
C LEU A 33 5.19 -7.01 2.58
N LEU A 34 5.61 -7.23 1.33
CA LEU A 34 4.98 -6.65 0.15
C LEU A 34 4.56 -7.75 -0.82
N GLY A 35 3.48 -7.51 -1.56
CA GLY A 35 3.00 -8.38 -2.61
C GLY A 35 2.92 -7.67 -3.95
N GLN A 36 3.26 -8.38 -5.03
CA GLN A 36 3.09 -7.86 -6.38
C GLN A 36 1.66 -8.11 -6.87
N ARG A 37 0.97 -7.04 -7.25
CA ARG A 37 -0.44 -7.04 -7.64
C ARG A 37 -0.64 -7.63 -9.04
N LEU A 38 -1.65 -8.47 -9.20
CA LEU A 38 -2.13 -9.01 -10.49
C LEU A 38 -3.41 -8.34 -10.99
N GLY A 39 -4.17 -7.69 -10.10
CA GLY A 39 -5.45 -7.06 -10.43
C GLY A 39 -5.34 -5.91 -11.44
N SER A 40 -6.43 -5.63 -12.17
CA SER A 40 -6.50 -4.60 -13.22
C SER A 40 -6.07 -3.18 -12.78
N HIS A 41 -6.11 -2.91 -11.48
CA HIS A 41 -5.69 -1.66 -10.87
C HIS A 41 -4.28 -1.80 -10.28
N GLY A 42 -3.28 -1.26 -11.00
CA GLY A 42 -1.89 -1.33 -10.58
C GLY A 42 -1.25 -2.71 -10.77
N ALA A 43 -1.69 -3.48 -11.78
CA ALA A 43 -1.04 -4.74 -12.14
C ALA A 43 0.48 -4.54 -12.32
N GLY A 44 1.28 -5.43 -11.74
CA GLY A 44 2.73 -5.38 -11.76
C GLY A 44 3.37 -4.49 -10.68
N THR A 45 2.59 -3.66 -9.99
CA THR A 45 3.09 -2.84 -8.86
C THR A 45 3.09 -3.62 -7.54
N TRP A 46 3.91 -3.17 -6.60
CA TRP A 46 4.08 -3.74 -5.27
C TRP A 46 3.31 -2.94 -4.24
N ALA A 47 2.57 -3.63 -3.39
CA ALA A 47 1.73 -3.04 -2.35
C ALA A 47 1.88 -3.78 -1.03
N LEU A 48 1.53 -3.10 0.06
CA LEU A 48 1.27 -3.76 1.32
C LEU A 48 0.00 -4.63 1.20
N PRO A 49 -0.11 -5.71 1.99
CA PRO A 49 -1.39 -6.38 2.18
C PRO A 49 -2.41 -5.43 2.82
N GLY A 50 -3.69 -5.65 2.49
CA GLY A 50 -4.79 -4.81 2.96
C GLY A 50 -5.88 -4.59 1.91
N GLY A 51 -7.00 -4.03 2.36
CA GLY A 51 -8.17 -3.87 1.52
C GLY A 51 -9.13 -2.79 2.00
N HIS A 52 -10.41 -2.93 1.68
CA HIS A 52 -11.42 -1.93 1.99
C HIS A 52 -11.83 -2.02 3.46
N LEU A 53 -11.99 -0.86 4.10
CA LEU A 53 -12.61 -0.81 5.42
C LEU A 53 -14.11 -1.11 5.29
N GLU A 54 -14.61 -2.12 6.00
CA GLU A 54 -16.02 -2.48 5.96
C GLU A 54 -16.87 -1.60 6.89
N PHE A 55 -18.19 -1.55 6.63
CA PHE A 55 -19.10 -0.75 7.43
C PHE A 55 -19.21 -1.30 8.86
N GLY A 56 -18.86 -0.48 9.84
CA GLY A 56 -18.92 -0.83 11.26
C GLY A 56 -17.64 -1.49 11.80
N GLU A 57 -16.63 -1.68 10.94
CA GLU A 57 -15.34 -2.25 11.29
C GLU A 57 -14.37 -1.20 11.85
N SER A 58 -13.60 -1.55 12.88
CA SER A 58 -12.43 -0.77 13.33
C SER A 58 -11.23 -0.96 12.41
N PHE A 59 -10.23 -0.07 12.48
CA PHE A 59 -9.03 -0.22 11.66
C PHE A 59 -8.23 -1.46 12.04
N GLU A 60 -8.26 -1.83 13.32
CA GLU A 60 -7.63 -3.02 13.86
C GLU A 60 -8.32 -4.30 13.38
N GLU A 61 -9.66 -4.34 13.38
CA GLU A 61 -10.42 -5.48 12.84
C GLU A 61 -10.16 -5.66 11.34
N CYS A 62 -10.18 -4.57 10.57
CA CYS A 62 -9.86 -4.60 9.13
C CYS A 62 -8.44 -5.10 8.88
N THR A 63 -7.48 -4.65 9.69
CA THR A 63 -6.08 -5.11 9.63
C THR A 63 -6.02 -6.62 9.83
N ILE A 64 -6.60 -7.14 10.92
CA ILE A 64 -6.53 -8.56 11.24
C ILE A 64 -7.21 -9.41 10.15
N ARG A 65 -8.38 -8.99 9.67
CA ARG A 65 -9.14 -9.67 8.63
C ARG A 65 -8.37 -9.74 7.31
N GLU A 66 -7.96 -8.59 6.77
CA GLU A 66 -7.30 -8.52 5.47
C GLU A 66 -5.96 -9.26 5.47
N ILE A 67 -5.16 -9.15 6.54
CA ILE A 67 -3.91 -9.90 6.62
C ILE A 67 -4.16 -11.40 6.62
N LYS A 68 -5.17 -11.87 7.36
CA LYS A 68 -5.52 -13.28 7.38
C LYS A 68 -6.01 -13.76 6.02
N GLU A 69 -6.88 -12.99 5.37
CA GLU A 69 -7.47 -13.30 4.06
C GLU A 69 -6.43 -13.37 2.95
N GLU A 70 -5.44 -12.46 2.92
CA GLU A 70 -4.47 -12.37 1.83
C GLU A 70 -3.20 -13.21 2.06
N THR A 71 -2.74 -13.32 3.32
CA THR A 71 -1.42 -13.88 3.65
C THR A 71 -1.48 -15.14 4.51
N GLY A 72 -2.63 -15.46 5.11
CA GLY A 72 -2.77 -16.55 6.08
C GLY A 72 -2.11 -16.30 7.44
N LEU A 73 -1.36 -15.20 7.61
CA LEU A 73 -0.68 -14.84 8.85
C LEU A 73 -1.68 -14.40 9.92
N ASP A 74 -1.40 -14.77 11.17
CA ASP A 74 -2.02 -14.14 12.34
C ASP A 74 -1.11 -13.01 12.83
N VAL A 75 -1.71 -11.87 13.20
CA VAL A 75 -0.98 -10.67 13.62
C VAL A 75 -1.46 -10.16 14.98
N GLN A 76 -0.57 -9.45 15.67
CA GLN A 76 -0.80 -8.84 16.97
C GLN A 76 -0.17 -7.42 17.01
N ASP A 77 -0.24 -6.75 18.17
CA ASP A 77 0.31 -5.40 18.39
C ASP A 77 -0.07 -4.39 17.30
N VAL A 78 -1.34 -4.42 16.90
CA VAL A 78 -1.86 -3.57 15.82
C VAL A 78 -1.90 -2.11 16.27
N GLY A 79 -1.41 -1.21 15.42
CA GLY A 79 -1.38 0.22 15.69
C GLY A 79 -1.49 1.07 14.42
N LEU A 80 -2.02 2.27 14.58
CA LEU A 80 -2.10 3.25 13.50
C LEU A 80 -0.74 3.92 13.27
N LEU A 81 -0.25 3.91 12.02
CA LEU A 81 0.96 4.62 11.60
C LEU A 81 0.61 6.04 11.13
N THR A 82 -0.18 6.15 10.06
CA THR A 82 -0.55 7.43 9.46
C THR A 82 -1.69 7.26 8.47
N ILE A 83 -2.13 8.34 7.82
CA ILE A 83 -3.18 8.35 6.81
C ILE A 83 -2.73 9.21 5.63
N THR A 84 -3.00 8.78 4.40
CA THR A 84 -2.79 9.56 3.16
C THR A 84 -4.11 9.84 2.44
N ASN A 85 -4.07 10.79 1.51
CA ASN A 85 -5.16 11.13 0.61
C ASN A 85 -4.75 10.85 -0.84
N ASP A 86 -5.34 9.82 -1.44
CA ASP A 86 -4.90 9.24 -2.71
C ASP A 86 -5.95 9.43 -3.81
N VAL A 87 -5.64 10.25 -4.82
CA VAL A 87 -6.54 10.51 -5.96
C VAL A 87 -5.88 10.01 -7.24
N MET A 88 -6.29 8.84 -7.72
CA MET A 88 -5.60 8.14 -8.80
C MET A 88 -6.51 7.87 -9.98
N GLU A 89 -5.95 7.87 -11.19
CA GLU A 89 -6.68 7.38 -12.35
C GLU A 89 -6.87 5.88 -12.21
N SER A 90 -8.07 5.40 -12.52
CA SER A 90 -8.40 3.99 -12.48
C SER A 90 -7.61 3.17 -13.51
N GLY A 91 -7.24 3.76 -14.64
CA GLY A 91 -6.63 3.04 -15.77
C GLY A 91 -7.55 2.01 -16.43
N VAL A 92 -8.75 1.77 -15.88
CA VAL A 92 -9.77 0.84 -16.39
C VAL A 92 -11.04 1.61 -16.68
N VAL A 93 -11.43 1.66 -17.96
CA VAL A 93 -12.67 2.31 -18.41
C VAL A 93 -13.87 1.72 -17.66
N GLY A 94 -14.70 2.59 -17.07
CA GLY A 94 -15.92 2.18 -16.36
C GLY A 94 -15.70 1.65 -14.93
N LYS A 95 -14.46 1.49 -14.47
CA LYS A 95 -14.17 1.35 -13.04
C LYS A 95 -13.66 2.72 -12.56
N GLY A 96 -14.27 3.31 -11.54
CA GLY A 96 -13.97 4.69 -11.12
C GLY A 96 -15.08 5.67 -11.50
N TRP A 97 -14.80 6.95 -11.38
CA TRP A 97 -15.77 8.02 -11.55
C TRP A 97 -15.39 8.89 -12.75
N ASP A 98 -16.31 9.04 -13.69
CA ASP A 98 -16.16 10.08 -14.73
C ASP A 98 -16.20 11.44 -14.03
N THR A 99 -15.06 12.12 -14.06
CA THR A 99 -14.80 13.27 -13.21
C THR A 99 -14.81 14.54 -14.07
N GLN A 100 -15.73 15.46 -13.78
CA GLN A 100 -15.80 16.79 -14.40
C GLN A 100 -15.05 17.85 -13.58
N ILE A 101 -13.89 17.51 -13.05
CA ILE A 101 -13.04 18.48 -12.34
C ILE A 101 -12.18 19.20 -13.39
N GLU A 102 -12.07 20.52 -13.29
CA GLU A 102 -11.29 21.33 -14.22
C GLU A 102 -9.83 20.85 -14.26
N GLY A 103 -9.36 20.49 -15.46
CA GLY A 103 -8.02 19.92 -15.68
C GLY A 103 -7.92 18.40 -15.49
N ILE A 104 -9.01 17.71 -15.18
CA ILE A 104 -9.05 16.25 -14.95
C ILE A 104 -10.06 15.64 -15.90
N GLN A 105 -9.61 14.73 -16.76
CA GLN A 105 -10.47 13.93 -17.63
C GLN A 105 -10.23 12.45 -17.37
N GLY A 106 -11.26 11.62 -17.50
CA GLY A 106 -11.15 10.16 -17.36
C GLY A 106 -11.81 9.59 -16.11
N TRP A 107 -11.49 8.34 -15.79
CA TRP A 107 -12.07 7.59 -14.68
C TRP A 107 -11.14 7.64 -13.48
N TRP A 108 -11.57 8.31 -12.42
CA TRP A 108 -10.74 8.53 -11.24
C TRP A 108 -11.27 7.80 -10.01
N MET A 109 -10.38 7.55 -9.05
CA MET A 109 -10.70 7.00 -7.75
C MET A 109 -10.07 7.85 -6.66
N HIS A 110 -10.79 8.04 -5.56
CA HIS A 110 -10.33 8.79 -4.41
C HIS A 110 -10.43 7.91 -3.17
N TYR A 111 -9.28 7.63 -2.56
CA TYR A 111 -9.13 6.89 -1.32
C TYR A 111 -8.49 7.73 -0.23
N GLY A 112 -8.94 7.57 1.00
CA GLY A 112 -8.10 7.76 2.17
C GLY A 112 -7.49 6.41 2.54
N THR A 113 -6.17 6.30 2.52
CA THR A 113 -5.49 5.06 2.93
C THR A 113 -4.99 5.20 4.35
N ILE A 114 -5.48 4.34 5.23
CA ILE A 114 -5.04 4.20 6.61
C ILE A 114 -3.87 3.21 6.62
N PHE A 115 -2.68 3.70 6.97
CA PHE A 115 -1.51 2.86 7.14
C PHE A 115 -1.46 2.35 8.57
N MET A 116 -1.48 1.04 8.72
CA MET A 116 -1.40 0.34 10.00
C MET A 116 -0.04 -0.35 10.11
N VAL A 117 0.38 -0.63 11.33
CA VAL A 117 1.50 -1.52 11.66
C VAL A 117 0.98 -2.67 12.51
N ALA A 118 1.56 -3.85 12.37
CA ALA A 118 1.29 -5.00 13.21
C ALA A 118 2.54 -5.89 13.31
N THR A 119 2.62 -6.77 14.29
CA THR A 119 3.64 -7.83 14.35
C THR A 119 3.04 -9.18 14.01
N VAL A 120 3.85 -10.09 13.50
CA VAL A 120 3.43 -11.47 13.27
C VAL A 120 3.30 -12.21 14.61
N ASP A 121 2.29 -13.06 14.74
CA ASP A 121 2.14 -13.96 15.89
C ASP A 121 3.42 -14.84 16.04
N PRO A 122 4.05 -14.88 17.22
CA PRO A 122 5.29 -15.63 17.44
C PRO A 122 5.19 -17.14 17.19
N SER A 123 3.99 -17.71 17.16
CA SER A 123 3.74 -19.11 16.83
C SER A 123 3.70 -19.41 15.32
N THR A 124 3.77 -18.36 14.48
CA THR A 124 3.78 -18.49 13.03
C THR A 124 4.95 -19.34 12.55
N ARG A 125 4.66 -20.23 11.60
CA ARG A 125 5.67 -21.06 10.94
C ARG A 125 6.68 -20.20 10.20
N LEU A 126 7.97 -20.50 10.36
CA LEU A 126 9.03 -19.85 9.59
C LEU A 126 9.32 -20.61 8.29
N GLY A 127 9.64 -19.85 7.24
CA GLY A 127 10.19 -20.34 6.00
C GLY A 127 11.66 -20.77 6.13
N SER A 128 12.22 -21.28 5.04
CA SER A 128 13.64 -21.70 4.98
C SER A 128 14.63 -20.54 5.12
N ASP A 129 14.17 -19.32 4.88
CA ASP A 129 14.90 -18.06 5.04
C ASP A 129 14.83 -17.50 6.47
N GLY A 130 14.13 -18.19 7.38
CA GLY A 130 13.95 -17.78 8.76
C GLY A 130 12.93 -16.64 8.96
N MET A 131 12.23 -16.23 7.90
CA MET A 131 11.15 -15.24 7.99
C MET A 131 9.80 -15.94 8.17
N PRO A 132 8.75 -15.27 8.71
CA PRO A 132 7.43 -15.87 8.79
C PRO A 132 6.89 -16.24 7.40
N GLN A 133 6.31 -17.43 7.30
CA GLN A 133 5.83 -18.00 6.05
C GLN A 133 4.44 -17.45 5.73
N ALA A 134 4.38 -16.43 4.86
CA ALA A 134 3.13 -15.99 4.25
C ALA A 134 2.67 -16.97 3.17
N GLU A 135 1.36 -17.23 3.12
CA GLU A 135 0.71 -18.05 2.11
C GLU A 135 0.05 -17.16 1.06
N LEU A 136 0.05 -17.60 -0.20
CA LEU A 136 -0.65 -16.89 -1.27
C LEU A 136 -2.11 -17.32 -1.28
N MET A 137 -2.92 -16.68 -0.46
CA MET A 137 -4.33 -17.05 -0.27
C MET A 137 -5.22 -16.61 -1.44
N GLU A 138 -4.85 -15.53 -2.13
CA GLU A 138 -5.58 -14.95 -3.27
C GLU A 138 -4.70 -14.89 -4.55
N PRO A 139 -4.45 -16.05 -5.19
CA PRO A 139 -3.50 -16.15 -6.30
C PRO A 139 -3.95 -15.45 -7.59
N ASP A 140 -5.19 -15.00 -7.68
CA ASP A 140 -5.71 -14.17 -8.77
C ASP A 140 -5.46 -12.67 -8.58
N LYS A 141 -5.14 -12.24 -7.34
CA LYS A 141 -4.89 -10.84 -6.98
C LYS A 141 -3.43 -10.52 -6.71
N CYS A 142 -2.64 -11.49 -6.26
CA CYS A 142 -1.23 -11.33 -5.91
C CYS A 142 -0.39 -12.45 -6.54
N SER A 143 0.83 -12.15 -7.01
CA SER A 143 1.74 -13.15 -7.58
C SER A 143 2.67 -13.81 -6.55
N GLY A 144 2.78 -13.22 -5.36
CA GLY A 144 3.63 -13.71 -4.27
C GLY A 144 4.02 -12.62 -3.28
N TRP A 145 4.63 -13.02 -2.17
CA TRP A 145 5.02 -12.16 -1.06
C TRP A 145 6.53 -12.10 -0.87
N GLU A 146 7.06 -10.93 -0.55
CA GLU A 146 8.48 -10.71 -0.25
C GLU A 146 8.67 -9.86 1.01
N TRP A 147 9.63 -10.26 1.85
CA TRP A 147 10.05 -9.51 3.04
C TRP A 147 11.13 -8.49 2.68
N VAL A 148 10.77 -7.21 2.72
CA VAL A 148 11.63 -6.09 2.30
C VAL A 148 11.95 -5.16 3.46
N THR A 149 13.04 -4.41 3.35
CA THR A 149 13.39 -3.37 4.33
C THR A 149 12.79 -2.02 3.95
N TRP A 150 12.70 -1.12 4.94
CA TRP A 150 12.26 0.27 4.69
C TRP A 150 13.17 0.99 3.70
N GLN A 151 14.48 0.76 3.79
CA GLN A 151 15.48 1.34 2.90
C GLN A 151 15.28 0.89 1.44
N GLN A 152 14.93 -0.38 1.22
CA GLN A 152 14.61 -0.87 -0.13
C GLN A 152 13.37 -0.16 -0.69
N LEU A 153 12.30 -0.07 0.10
CA LEU A 153 11.06 0.59 -0.30
C LEU A 153 11.26 2.07 -0.64
N VAL A 154 11.91 2.82 0.25
CA VAL A 154 12.23 4.24 0.01
C VAL A 154 13.07 4.39 -1.25
N GLY A 155 14.08 3.53 -1.44
CA GLY A 155 14.89 3.53 -2.65
C GLY A 155 14.07 3.28 -3.93
N TRP A 156 13.11 2.36 -3.92
CA TRP A 156 12.20 2.12 -5.05
C TRP A 156 11.30 3.34 -5.30
N GLY A 157 10.69 3.86 -4.25
CA GLY A 157 9.76 4.99 -4.33
C GLY A 157 10.43 6.29 -4.80
N GLU A 158 11.58 6.66 -4.24
CA GLU A 158 12.32 7.87 -4.65
C GLU A 158 12.79 7.82 -6.10
N ARG A 159 13.16 6.63 -6.60
CA ARG A 159 13.48 6.45 -8.03
C ARG A 159 12.23 6.65 -8.88
N GLN A 160 11.16 5.96 -8.53
CA GLN A 160 9.90 6.06 -9.27
C GLN A 160 9.35 7.49 -9.30
N ILE A 161 9.37 8.21 -8.16
CA ILE A 161 8.96 9.61 -8.05
C ILE A 161 9.76 10.51 -9.00
N ARG A 162 11.08 10.30 -9.06
CA ARG A 162 11.98 11.07 -9.93
C ARG A 162 11.73 10.76 -11.41
N ASP A 163 11.66 9.49 -11.76
CA ASP A 163 11.53 9.02 -13.14
C ASP A 163 10.17 9.42 -13.75
N GLU A 164 9.13 9.50 -12.92
CA GLU A 164 7.79 9.96 -13.29
C GLU A 164 7.59 11.48 -13.14
N GLY A 165 8.58 12.22 -12.63
CA GLY A 165 8.50 13.68 -12.44
C GLY A 165 7.45 14.12 -11.39
N LEU A 166 7.23 13.31 -10.36
CA LEU A 166 6.19 13.52 -9.34
C LEU A 166 6.61 14.46 -8.19
N GLU A 167 7.85 14.97 -8.21
CA GLU A 167 8.43 15.78 -7.12
C GLU A 167 7.62 17.05 -6.82
N GLU A 168 7.06 17.71 -7.84
CA GLU A 168 6.26 18.93 -7.69
C GLU A 168 4.85 18.68 -7.10
N GLN A 169 4.44 17.41 -6.94
CA GLN A 169 3.13 17.05 -6.39
C GLN A 169 3.12 16.94 -4.86
N ALA A 170 4.27 17.14 -4.19
CA ALA A 170 4.38 17.14 -2.74
C ALA A 170 3.38 18.13 -2.10
N GLY A 171 2.47 17.62 -1.26
CA GLY A 171 1.43 18.42 -0.58
C GLY A 171 0.14 18.66 -1.38
N ARG A 172 -0.01 18.07 -2.57
CA ARG A 172 -1.27 18.04 -3.34
C ARG A 172 -1.73 16.58 -3.53
N PRO A 173 -3.02 16.31 -3.78
CA PRO A 173 -3.45 14.97 -4.18
C PRO A 173 -2.70 14.56 -5.45
N LEU A 174 -1.95 13.47 -5.36
CA LEU A 174 -1.15 12.98 -6.47
C LEU A 174 -2.05 12.39 -7.55
N MET A 175 -2.29 13.18 -8.59
CA MET A 175 -3.09 12.82 -9.75
C MET A 175 -2.24 11.98 -10.70
N ILE A 176 -1.98 10.73 -10.33
CA ILE A 176 -1.15 9.82 -11.13
C ILE A 176 -2.06 9.00 -12.05
N SER A 177 -1.72 8.95 -13.34
CA SER A 177 -2.24 7.91 -14.23
C SER A 177 -1.54 6.60 -13.90
N ALA A 178 -2.28 5.53 -13.66
CA ALA A 178 -1.69 4.21 -13.41
C ALA A 178 -0.86 3.78 -14.63
N THR A 179 0.44 4.08 -14.66
CA THR A 179 1.28 3.70 -15.78
C THR A 179 1.53 2.20 -15.73
N GLN A 180 1.28 1.52 -16.83
CA GLN A 180 1.62 0.11 -17.00
C GLN A 180 3.16 -0.04 -17.04
N ASN A 181 3.65 -1.22 -16.64
CA ASN A 181 5.06 -1.57 -16.77
C ASN A 181 5.55 -1.35 -18.21
N GLY A 182 6.66 -0.65 -18.36
CA GLY A 182 7.53 -0.88 -19.50
C GLY A 182 8.34 -2.15 -19.23
N ASP A 183 8.49 -3.02 -20.21
CA ASP A 183 9.23 -4.31 -20.12
C ASP A 183 10.72 -4.19 -19.67
N ASN A 184 11.21 -3.00 -19.35
CA ASN A 184 12.60 -2.69 -19.03
C ASN A 184 12.85 -2.17 -17.60
N ASP A 185 11.85 -2.13 -16.73
CA ASP A 185 12.06 -1.64 -15.35
C ASP A 185 12.85 -2.68 -14.53
N LEU A 186 14.11 -2.34 -14.22
CA LEU A 186 15.02 -3.18 -13.42
C LEU A 186 14.65 -3.26 -11.93
N HIS A 187 13.62 -2.54 -11.50
CA HIS A 187 13.25 -2.39 -10.09
C HIS A 187 11.74 -2.48 -9.86
N PRO A 188 11.30 -2.97 -8.68
CA PRO A 188 9.90 -2.92 -8.25
C PRO A 188 9.31 -1.51 -8.34
N ARG A 189 8.14 -1.40 -8.96
CA ARG A 189 7.30 -0.19 -8.90
C ARG A 189 6.33 -0.29 -7.76
N LEU A 190 6.21 0.76 -6.96
CA LEU A 190 5.28 0.84 -5.84
C LEU A 190 3.88 1.24 -6.32
N PHE A 191 2.88 0.67 -5.67
CA PHE A 191 1.48 1.07 -5.84
C PHE A 191 1.26 2.48 -5.29
N ILE A 192 0.33 3.23 -5.88
CA ILE A 192 0.17 4.69 -5.66
C ILE A 192 0.08 5.10 -4.18
N PRO A 193 -0.70 4.42 -3.29
CA PRO A 193 -0.74 4.77 -1.88
C PRO A 193 0.65 4.77 -1.20
N MET A 194 1.57 3.89 -1.63
CA MET A 194 2.93 3.83 -1.08
C MET A 194 3.78 5.01 -1.54
N LEU A 195 3.64 5.47 -2.79
CA LEU A 195 4.28 6.70 -3.26
C LEU A 195 3.75 7.91 -2.48
N ASN A 196 2.44 7.94 -2.27
CA ASN A 196 1.77 8.99 -1.52
C ASN A 196 2.16 9.01 -0.04
N LEU A 197 2.46 7.86 0.55
CA LEU A 197 3.05 7.78 1.88
C LEU A 197 4.36 8.57 1.94
N LEU A 198 5.28 8.32 0.99
CA LEU A 198 6.58 9.01 0.96
C LEU A 198 6.43 10.52 0.70
N LEU A 199 5.51 10.92 -0.19
CA LEU A 199 5.32 12.31 -0.59
C LEU A 199 4.52 13.14 0.43
N GLN A 200 3.50 12.55 1.06
CA GLN A 200 2.62 13.26 2.00
C GLN A 200 3.09 13.14 3.45
N ARG A 201 3.91 12.14 3.77
CA ARG A 201 4.42 11.87 5.13
C ARG A 201 5.95 11.69 5.10
N PRO A 202 6.70 12.71 4.65
CA PRO A 202 8.16 12.63 4.63
C PRO A 202 8.70 12.37 6.04
N GLY A 203 9.60 11.40 6.16
CA GLY A 203 10.20 10.99 7.44
C GLY A 203 9.35 10.01 8.26
N VAL A 204 8.20 9.55 7.75
CA VAL A 204 7.50 8.42 8.36
C VAL A 204 8.38 7.16 8.26
N GLU A 205 8.39 6.35 9.30
CA GLU A 205 9.02 5.02 9.30
C GLU A 205 8.08 4.06 10.04
N PRO A 206 7.80 2.87 9.48
CA PRO A 206 6.89 1.92 10.09
C PRO A 206 7.57 1.26 11.30
N THR A 207 7.23 1.74 12.49
CA THR A 207 7.76 1.26 13.76
C THR A 207 6.64 1.02 14.77
N LEU A 208 6.84 0.07 15.68
CA LEU A 208 5.97 -0.12 16.84
C LEU A 208 6.32 0.96 17.88
N GLY A 209 5.75 2.13 17.71
CA GLY A 209 5.89 3.25 18.63
C GLY A 209 4.74 4.21 18.43
N ARG A 210 4.23 4.79 19.52
CA ARG A 210 3.25 5.88 19.40
C ARG A 210 3.91 7.03 18.65
N GLN A 211 3.56 7.22 17.38
CA GLN A 211 3.74 8.53 16.78
C GLN A 211 2.75 9.46 17.50
N ALA A 212 3.29 10.43 18.24
CA ALA A 212 2.47 11.46 18.85
C ALA A 212 1.82 12.26 17.73
N TRP A 213 0.48 12.23 17.69
CA TRP A 213 -0.34 13.04 16.79
C TRP A 213 -0.21 14.52 17.11
#